data_AF-A0AAU9N604-F1
#
_entry.id   AF-A0AAU9N604-F1
#
_cell.length_a   1.000
_cell.length_b   1.000
_cell.length_c   1.000
_cell.angle_alpha   90.00
_cell.angle_beta   90.00
_cell.angle_gamma   90.00
#
_symmetry.space_group_name_H-M   'P 1'
#
loop_
_entity.id
_entity.type
_entity.pdbx_description
1 polymer ?
#
loop_
_entity_poly.entity_id
_entity_poly.type
_entity_poly.pdbx_seq_one_letter_code
_entity_poly.pdbx_strand_id
1 'polypeptide(L)'
;MEVMSPLDSIDSLLFSASRALCTPFAVFVQIQGYVICLLLAAGWAGAAYVRNREIRQMKKCMKDGNDFAFLSHNLHDLEHSKQIQLPGVTVVMPLKGFGEHNLHNWRTQLTSLYGGPLEFLFVVDSTEDPAYHAVSRLLLDFKDDVDARIIIAGPSTTCSQKIHNQLVGVEKMHKGSKYVLFLDDDVRLHPGSIGALTAEMEKRPEIFIQTGYPLDLPSGSLGSYCIYEYHMPCSMGFATGGRTFFLWGGCMMMHADDFRTDKHGVVSQLSDGGYSDDMTLAAIASAHKRLITSPPVAVFPHPLASDLTFSRYWNYLRKQTFVLESYTTYINWIMNRALFSVHCYLSWGFVAPYVMAFFHVMAALRFYMKEKVAEESALNPKGLILVGCLVTCTAIELLSMWNLTRIEVRLCNMLSPEAPPLSLSAYNWCLVFVAMVVDNFLYPISAIRSHFSQSINWSGIRYHLRNGKIHKIERTMEKGKKFSDLAAKRLYARKGAQSKISILGSLSRGLAHWRQPKKYDV
;
A
#
# COMPACT_ATOMS: atom_id res chain seq x y z
N MET A 1 -11.15 -20.74 -56.62
CA MET A 1 -10.60 -20.33 -55.30
C MET A 1 -11.64 -19.43 -54.68
N GLU A 2 -12.51 -19.97 -53.83
CA GLU A 2 -13.41 -19.12 -53.04
C GLU A 2 -12.56 -18.31 -52.07
N VAL A 3 -12.65 -16.99 -52.16
CA VAL A 3 -11.97 -16.07 -51.25
C VAL A 3 -12.73 -16.14 -49.93
N MET A 4 -12.14 -16.77 -48.91
CA MET A 4 -12.66 -16.75 -47.54
C MET A 4 -12.96 -15.31 -47.14
N SER A 5 -14.15 -15.06 -46.61
CA SER A 5 -14.47 -13.74 -46.08
C SER A 5 -13.57 -13.44 -44.87
N PRO A 6 -13.19 -12.16 -44.63
CA PRO A 6 -12.39 -11.80 -43.45
C PRO A 6 -13.00 -12.25 -42.12
N LEU A 7 -14.34 -12.32 -42.05
CA LEU A 7 -15.09 -12.82 -40.90
C LEU A 7 -14.92 -14.33 -40.70
N ASP A 8 -14.91 -15.10 -41.78
CA ASP A 8 -14.68 -16.55 -41.71
C ASP A 8 -13.23 -16.89 -41.35
N SER A 9 -12.26 -16.06 -41.77
CA SER A 9 -10.85 -16.19 -41.34
C SER A 9 -10.68 -15.92 -39.83
N ILE A 10 -11.36 -14.91 -39.29
CA ILE A 10 -11.35 -14.60 -37.85
C ILE A 10 -12.01 -15.72 -37.05
N ASP A 11 -13.16 -16.23 -37.53
CA ASP A 11 -13.86 -17.34 -36.87
C ASP A 11 -12.99 -18.61 -36.83
N SER A 12 -12.35 -18.97 -37.95
CA SER A 12 -11.45 -20.12 -38.02
C SER A 12 -10.26 -20.00 -37.06
N LEU A 13 -9.64 -18.82 -36.99
CA LEU A 13 -8.57 -18.53 -36.04
C LEU A 13 -9.05 -18.69 -34.59
N LEU A 14 -10.23 -18.15 -34.28
CA LEU A 14 -10.82 -18.18 -32.94
C LEU A 14 -11.16 -19.60 -32.48
N PHE A 15 -11.78 -20.41 -33.35
CA PHE A 15 -12.07 -21.81 -33.05
C PHE A 15 -10.80 -22.65 -32.93
N SER A 16 -9.81 -22.43 -33.79
CA SER A 16 -8.50 -23.08 -33.71
C SER A 16 -7.78 -22.75 -32.40
N ALA A 17 -7.74 -21.47 -32.03
CA ALA A 17 -7.17 -21.01 -30.77
C ALA A 17 -7.89 -21.65 -29.57
N SER A 18 -9.23 -21.63 -29.55
CA SER A 18 -10.02 -22.27 -28.49
C SER A 18 -9.70 -23.77 -28.36
N ARG A 19 -9.52 -24.50 -29.47
CA ARG A 19 -9.10 -25.91 -29.42
C ARG A 19 -7.67 -26.09 -28.91
N ALA A 20 -6.72 -25.27 -29.36
CA ALA A 20 -5.33 -25.32 -28.92
C ALA A 20 -5.20 -25.04 -27.41
N LEU A 21 -6.05 -24.17 -26.88
CA LEU A 21 -6.13 -23.85 -25.46
C LEU A 21 -6.73 -24.97 -24.59
N CYS A 22 -7.21 -26.05 -25.20
CA CYS A 22 -7.62 -27.29 -24.51
C CYS A 22 -6.56 -28.41 -24.56
N THR A 23 -5.36 -28.14 -25.08
CA THR A 23 -4.24 -29.11 -25.05
C THR A 23 -3.77 -29.37 -23.61
N PRO A 24 -3.11 -30.51 -23.32
CA PRO A 24 -2.63 -30.81 -21.96
C PRO A 24 -1.75 -29.71 -21.35
N PHE A 25 -0.88 -29.10 -22.15
CA PHE A 25 -0.04 -27.98 -21.70
C PHE A 25 -0.85 -26.72 -21.38
N ALA A 26 -1.80 -26.34 -22.23
CA ALA A 26 -2.66 -25.18 -21.97
C ALA A 26 -3.56 -25.40 -20.74
N VAL A 27 -4.10 -26.61 -20.57
CA VAL A 27 -4.85 -26.99 -19.38
C VAL A 27 -3.98 -26.89 -18.12
N PHE A 28 -2.72 -27.34 -18.19
CA PHE A 28 -1.78 -27.19 -17.09
C PHE A 28 -1.57 -25.72 -16.69
N VAL A 29 -1.37 -24.82 -17.66
CA VAL A 29 -1.24 -23.37 -17.40
C VAL A 29 -2.51 -22.80 -16.75
N GLN A 30 -3.69 -23.21 -17.21
CA GLN A 30 -4.95 -22.77 -16.61
C GLN A 30 -5.10 -23.26 -15.16
N ILE A 31 -4.79 -24.54 -14.89
CA ILE A 31 -4.80 -25.11 -13.54
C ILE A 31 -3.86 -24.35 -12.61
N GLN A 32 -2.67 -23.96 -13.09
CA GLN A 32 -1.76 -23.15 -12.28
C GLN A 32 -2.40 -21.83 -11.85
N GLY A 33 -3.06 -21.11 -12.77
CA GLY A 33 -3.76 -19.89 -12.43
C GLY A 33 -4.90 -20.12 -11.42
N TYR A 34 -5.64 -21.23 -11.52
CA TYR A 34 -6.67 -21.59 -10.54
C TYR A 34 -6.07 -21.82 -9.15
N VAL A 35 -4.94 -22.55 -9.09
CA VAL A 35 -4.22 -22.79 -7.84
C VAL A 35 -3.74 -21.47 -7.23
N ILE A 36 -3.22 -20.54 -8.04
CA ILE A 36 -2.83 -19.20 -7.57
C ILE A 36 -4.03 -18.47 -6.95
N CYS A 37 -5.18 -18.41 -7.64
CA CYS A 37 -6.40 -17.78 -7.12
C CYS A 37 -6.84 -18.38 -5.77
N LEU A 38 -6.83 -19.71 -5.67
CA LEU A 38 -7.27 -20.43 -4.46
C LEU A 38 -6.27 -20.27 -3.30
N LEU A 39 -4.97 -20.21 -3.57
CA LEU A 39 -3.95 -19.93 -2.56
C LEU A 39 -4.08 -18.51 -2.00
N LEU A 40 -4.30 -17.51 -2.86
CA LEU A 40 -4.59 -16.13 -2.45
C LEU A 40 -5.86 -16.08 -1.59
N ALA A 41 -6.93 -16.73 -2.06
CA ALA A 41 -8.19 -16.81 -1.32
C ALA A 41 -8.02 -17.43 0.08
N ALA A 42 -7.27 -18.52 0.19
CA ALA A 42 -6.99 -19.18 1.46
C ALA A 42 -6.16 -18.29 2.40
N GLY A 43 -5.14 -17.60 1.87
CA GLY A 43 -4.31 -16.69 2.65
C GLY A 43 -5.08 -15.48 3.18
N TRP A 44 -5.94 -14.85 2.37
CA TRP A 44 -6.82 -13.78 2.84
C TRP A 44 -7.85 -14.25 3.86
N ALA A 45 -8.36 -15.48 3.74
CA ALA A 45 -9.24 -16.06 4.76
C ALA A 45 -8.51 -16.25 6.11
N GLY A 46 -7.24 -16.68 6.07
CA GLY A 46 -6.38 -16.77 7.24
C GLY A 46 -6.09 -15.40 7.88
N ALA A 47 -5.73 -14.41 7.07
CA ALA A 47 -5.53 -13.02 7.50
C ALA A 47 -6.80 -12.45 8.16
N ALA A 48 -7.96 -12.70 7.55
CA ALA A 48 -9.26 -12.30 8.05
C ALA A 48 -9.57 -12.95 9.41
N TYR A 49 -9.24 -14.22 9.58
CA TYR A 49 -9.40 -14.93 10.86
C TYR A 49 -8.57 -14.28 11.98
N VAL A 50 -7.30 -13.95 11.71
CA VAL A 50 -6.41 -13.31 12.70
C VAL A 50 -6.97 -11.95 13.14
N ARG A 51 -7.32 -11.08 12.19
CA ARG A 51 -7.87 -9.74 12.54
C ARG A 51 -9.26 -9.83 13.16
N ASN A 52 -10.08 -10.82 12.78
CA ASN A 52 -11.39 -11.02 13.40
C ASN A 52 -11.28 -11.60 14.83
N ARG A 53 -10.20 -12.31 15.16
CA ARG A 53 -9.91 -12.70 16.55
C ARG A 53 -9.68 -11.46 17.42
N GLU A 54 -8.90 -10.51 16.92
CA GLU A 54 -8.63 -9.22 17.59
C GLU A 54 -9.93 -8.44 17.85
N ILE A 55 -10.78 -8.30 16.83
CA ILE A 55 -12.10 -7.67 16.96
C ILE A 55 -12.96 -8.36 18.04
N ARG A 56 -12.97 -9.69 18.08
CA ARG A 56 -13.73 -10.43 19.10
C ARG A 56 -13.18 -10.20 20.50
N GLN A 57 -11.87 -10.09 20.64
CA GLN A 57 -11.21 -9.80 21.91
C GLN A 57 -11.55 -8.40 22.42
N MET A 58 -11.41 -7.38 21.57
CA MET A 58 -11.80 -6.00 21.91
C MET A 58 -13.27 -5.91 22.33
N LYS A 59 -14.19 -6.53 21.58
CA LYS A 59 -15.61 -6.55 21.93
C LYS A 59 -15.90 -7.23 23.26
N LYS A 60 -15.16 -8.30 23.58
CA LYS A 60 -15.29 -8.97 24.86
C LYS A 60 -14.87 -8.03 25.99
N CYS A 61 -13.71 -7.38 25.87
CA CYS A 61 -13.25 -6.37 26.83
C CYS A 61 -14.28 -5.25 27.03
N MET A 62 -14.87 -4.71 25.96
CA MET A 62 -15.92 -3.69 26.05
C MET A 62 -17.17 -4.20 26.78
N LYS A 63 -17.61 -5.44 26.50
CA LYS A 63 -18.74 -6.06 27.21
C LYS A 63 -18.45 -6.27 28.69
N ASP A 64 -17.19 -6.55 29.03
CA ASP A 64 -16.71 -6.75 30.40
C ASP A 64 -16.42 -5.40 31.12
N GLY A 65 -16.75 -4.25 30.51
CA GLY A 65 -16.67 -2.91 31.12
C GLY A 65 -15.45 -2.07 30.75
N ASN A 66 -14.61 -2.51 29.81
CA ASN A 66 -13.47 -1.73 29.30
C ASN A 66 -13.82 -1.01 27.99
N ASP A 67 -14.33 0.21 28.10
CA ASP A 67 -14.64 1.08 26.94
C ASP A 67 -13.39 1.53 26.16
N PHE A 68 -12.20 1.40 26.75
CA PHE A 68 -10.91 1.75 26.15
C PHE A 68 -10.18 0.54 25.54
N ALA A 69 -10.92 -0.51 25.16
CA ALA A 69 -10.35 -1.70 24.54
C ALA A 69 -9.55 -1.43 23.24
N PHE A 70 -9.73 -0.26 22.63
CA PHE A 70 -8.97 0.21 21.46
C PHE A 70 -7.59 0.78 21.81
N LEU A 71 -7.31 1.04 23.09
CA LEU A 71 -6.00 1.44 23.62
C LEU A 71 -5.28 0.25 24.26
N SER A 72 -5.99 -0.48 25.13
CA SER A 72 -5.48 -1.70 25.76
C SER A 72 -6.62 -2.64 26.11
N HIS A 73 -6.38 -3.95 25.97
CA HIS A 73 -7.31 -4.98 26.43
C HIS A 73 -7.51 -4.99 27.95
N ASN A 74 -6.48 -4.58 28.70
CA ASN A 74 -6.51 -4.54 30.15
C ASN A 74 -6.56 -3.09 30.62
N LEU A 75 -7.67 -2.70 31.26
CA LEU A 75 -7.89 -1.33 31.74
C LEU A 75 -6.81 -0.91 32.76
N HIS A 76 -6.29 -1.85 33.56
CA HIS A 76 -5.21 -1.57 34.50
C HIS A 76 -3.93 -1.12 33.82
N ASP A 77 -3.74 -1.40 32.53
CA ASP A 77 -2.56 -0.91 31.81
C ASP A 77 -2.60 0.60 31.62
N LEU A 78 -3.79 1.21 31.63
CA LEU A 78 -4.02 2.65 31.47
C LEU A 78 -3.90 3.44 32.78
N GLU A 79 -3.66 2.77 33.92
CA GLU A 79 -3.44 3.44 35.20
C GLU A 79 -2.19 4.32 35.16
N HIS A 80 -2.28 5.49 35.78
CA HIS A 80 -1.17 6.47 35.83
C HIS A 80 0.14 5.84 36.31
N SER A 81 0.08 4.97 37.32
CA SER A 81 1.23 4.25 37.89
C SER A 81 2.02 3.43 36.86
N LYS A 82 1.34 2.89 35.84
CA LYS A 82 1.97 2.18 34.72
C LYS A 82 2.34 3.11 33.58
N GLN A 83 1.49 4.09 33.27
CA GLN A 83 1.74 5.03 32.17
C GLN A 83 3.05 5.82 32.38
N ILE A 84 3.36 6.24 33.61
CA ILE A 84 4.62 6.93 33.92
C ILE A 84 5.88 6.06 33.76
N GLN A 85 5.73 4.74 33.72
CA GLN A 85 6.84 3.80 33.53
C GLN A 85 7.07 3.47 32.05
N LEU A 86 6.18 3.94 31.17
CA LEU A 86 6.30 3.70 29.74
C LEU A 86 7.55 4.39 29.18
N PRO A 87 8.28 3.73 28.28
CA PRO A 87 9.53 4.26 27.75
C PRO A 87 9.31 5.45 26.81
N GLY A 88 10.32 6.30 26.66
CA GLY A 88 10.28 7.38 25.68
C GLY A 88 10.34 6.85 24.23
N VAL A 89 9.51 7.42 23.35
CA VAL A 89 9.49 7.12 21.91
C VAL A 89 9.70 8.40 21.12
N THR A 90 10.70 8.40 20.23
CA THR A 90 10.84 9.45 19.21
C THR A 90 10.17 9.00 17.92
N VAL A 91 9.25 9.79 17.40
CA VAL A 91 8.59 9.60 16.11
C VAL A 91 9.31 10.43 15.05
N VAL A 92 9.88 9.78 14.03
CA VAL A 92 10.59 10.43 12.92
C VAL A 92 9.76 10.33 11.66
N MET A 93 9.35 11.49 11.13
CA MET A 93 8.51 11.60 9.93
C MET A 93 9.32 12.23 8.80
N PRO A 94 9.91 11.44 7.88
CA PRO A 94 10.57 11.97 6.69
C PRO A 94 9.54 12.53 5.71
N LEU A 95 9.55 13.84 5.48
CA LEU A 95 8.56 14.51 4.64
C LEU A 95 9.13 14.93 3.28
N LYS A 96 8.27 14.90 2.26
CA LYS A 96 8.56 15.49 0.94
C LYS A 96 7.28 15.94 0.24
N GLY A 97 7.13 17.25 0.02
CA GLY A 97 5.95 17.81 -0.62
C GLY A 97 4.76 17.94 0.33
N PHE A 98 3.57 18.17 -0.21
CA PHE A 98 2.35 18.32 0.59
C PHE A 98 1.14 17.76 -0.14
N GLY A 99 0.51 16.75 0.46
CA GLY A 99 -0.66 16.05 -0.06
C GLY A 99 -1.99 16.52 0.49
N GLU A 100 -3.06 16.08 -0.18
CA GLU A 100 -4.45 16.36 0.20
C GLU A 100 -4.80 15.88 1.62
N HIS A 101 -4.25 14.74 2.02
CA HIS A 101 -4.56 14.11 3.31
C HIS A 101 -3.50 14.33 4.39
N ASN A 102 -2.33 14.88 4.04
CA ASN A 102 -1.18 15.02 4.93
C ASN A 102 -1.52 15.75 6.22
N LEU A 103 -2.20 16.91 6.15
CA LEU A 103 -2.53 17.68 7.36
C LEU A 103 -3.41 16.89 8.34
N HIS A 104 -4.38 16.13 7.81
CA HIS A 104 -5.22 15.26 8.63
C HIS A 104 -4.41 14.11 9.24
N ASN A 105 -3.55 13.47 8.44
CA ASN A 105 -2.71 12.37 8.90
C ASN A 105 -1.73 12.82 9.98
N TRP A 106 -1.02 13.94 9.77
CA TRP A 106 -0.11 14.51 10.76
C TRP A 106 -0.81 14.88 12.07
N ARG A 107 -2.06 15.37 12.01
CA ARG A 107 -2.87 15.56 13.22
C ARG A 107 -3.08 14.24 13.96
N THR A 108 -3.48 13.17 13.26
CA THR A 108 -3.66 11.86 13.91
C THR A 108 -2.37 11.27 14.48
N GLN A 109 -1.22 11.62 13.91
CA GLN A 109 0.09 11.22 14.41
C GLN A 109 0.45 11.97 15.71
N LEU A 110 0.17 13.28 15.78
CA LEU A 110 0.41 14.12 16.96
C LEU A 110 -0.55 13.82 18.12
N THR A 111 -1.80 13.46 17.85
CA THR A 111 -2.83 13.22 18.88
C THR A 111 -2.86 11.77 19.36
N SER A 112 -1.70 11.16 19.57
CA SER A 112 -1.62 9.81 20.14
C SER A 112 -2.06 9.81 21.62
N LEU A 113 -2.71 8.73 22.06
CA LEU A 113 -3.09 8.50 23.46
C LEU A 113 -2.08 7.60 24.20
N TYR A 114 -0.82 7.62 23.77
CA TYR A 114 0.27 6.95 24.48
C TYR A 114 0.68 7.79 25.70
N GLY A 115 0.70 7.19 26.90
CA GLY A 115 0.99 7.92 28.14
C GLY A 115 2.47 8.07 28.50
N GLY A 116 3.39 7.48 27.72
CA GLY A 116 4.83 7.67 27.88
C GLY A 116 5.34 8.92 27.16
N PRO A 117 6.61 9.33 27.38
CA PRO A 117 7.19 10.48 26.70
C PRO A 117 7.22 10.31 25.18
N LEU A 118 6.72 11.31 24.45
CA LEU A 118 6.73 11.37 22.98
C LEU A 118 7.50 12.58 22.49
N GLU A 119 8.33 12.37 21.47
CA GLU A 119 8.98 13.43 20.71
C GLU A 119 8.66 13.25 19.23
N PHE A 120 8.24 14.30 18.53
CA PHE A 120 7.89 14.27 17.11
C PHE A 120 8.84 15.10 16.27
N LEU A 121 9.56 14.45 15.35
CA LEU A 121 10.52 15.06 14.45
C LEU A 121 9.99 15.02 13.01
N PHE A 122 9.53 16.16 12.52
CA PHE A 122 9.17 16.33 11.11
C PHE A 122 10.41 16.72 10.33
N VAL A 123 10.91 15.83 9.48
CA VAL A 123 12.21 16.01 8.82
C VAL A 123 12.02 16.33 7.35
N VAL A 124 12.46 17.51 6.93
CA VAL A 124 12.41 17.99 5.53
C VAL A 124 13.81 18.17 4.97
N ASP A 125 13.96 18.16 3.64
CA ASP A 125 15.25 18.43 3.01
C ASP A 125 15.64 19.92 3.05
N SER A 126 14.67 20.83 3.10
CA SER A 126 14.87 22.27 2.93
C SER A 126 13.66 23.09 3.42
N THR A 127 13.85 24.39 3.64
CA THR A 127 12.76 25.34 3.96
C THR A 127 11.83 25.59 2.78
N GLU A 128 12.27 25.27 1.56
CA GLU A 128 11.51 25.43 0.32
C GLU A 128 10.55 24.26 0.06
N ASP A 129 10.66 23.18 0.83
CA ASP A 129 9.75 22.05 0.74
C ASP A 129 8.33 22.48 1.17
N PRO A 130 7.28 22.19 0.38
CA PRO A 130 5.90 22.51 0.76
C PRO A 130 5.48 21.98 2.12
N ALA A 131 6.04 20.85 2.58
CA ALA A 131 5.78 20.29 3.89
C ALA A 131 6.15 21.27 5.01
N TYR A 132 7.27 21.99 4.87
CA TYR A 132 7.80 22.86 5.92
C TYR A 132 6.75 23.85 6.41
N HIS A 133 6.17 24.65 5.51
CA HIS A 133 5.17 25.65 5.88
C HIS A 133 3.86 25.04 6.40
N ALA A 134 3.46 23.89 5.89
CA ALA A 134 2.24 23.22 6.34
C ALA A 134 2.41 22.68 7.77
N VAL A 135 3.54 22.05 8.07
CA VAL A 135 3.88 21.60 9.42
C VAL A 135 4.08 22.78 10.36
N SER A 136 4.76 23.86 9.94
CA SER A 136 4.94 25.04 10.81
C SER A 136 3.59 25.59 11.27
N ARG A 137 2.58 25.63 10.40
CA ARG A 137 1.23 26.05 10.77
C ARG A 137 0.54 25.04 11.68
N LEU A 138 0.68 23.75 11.38
CA LEU A 138 0.14 22.69 12.21
C LEU A 138 0.66 22.78 13.65
N LEU A 139 1.97 22.98 13.84
CA LEU A 139 2.57 23.06 15.16
C LEU A 139 2.11 24.30 15.95
N LEU A 140 1.71 25.39 15.29
CA LEU A 140 1.09 26.53 15.97
C LEU A 140 -0.28 26.19 16.57
N ASP A 141 -1.01 25.22 16.00
CA ASP A 141 -2.30 24.75 16.54
C ASP A 141 -2.09 23.96 17.86
N PHE A 142 -0.93 23.30 18.03
CA PHE A 142 -0.62 22.45 19.18
C PHE A 142 0.30 23.08 20.23
N LYS A 143 0.96 24.21 19.92
CA LYS A 143 1.82 24.96 20.86
C LYS A 143 2.72 24.05 21.71
N ASP A 144 2.61 24.14 23.03
CA ASP A 144 3.39 23.39 24.02
C ASP A 144 2.69 22.09 24.47
N ASP A 145 1.55 21.72 23.86
CA ASP A 145 0.80 20.51 24.23
C ASP A 145 1.51 19.22 23.74
N VAL A 146 2.42 19.35 22.76
CA VAL A 146 3.20 18.25 22.19
C VAL A 146 4.66 18.66 22.01
N ASP A 147 5.61 17.77 22.32
CA ASP A 147 7.02 17.97 21.97
C ASP A 147 7.23 17.63 20.49
N ALA A 148 7.09 18.65 19.64
CA ALA A 148 7.19 18.49 18.20
C ALA A 148 8.02 19.62 17.56
N ARG A 149 8.91 19.25 16.64
CA ARG A 149 9.74 20.23 15.91
C ARG A 149 10.07 19.79 14.49
N ILE A 150 10.43 20.79 13.68
CA ILE A 150 10.87 20.59 12.30
C ILE A 150 12.40 20.52 12.25
N ILE A 151 12.93 19.52 11.57
CA ILE A 151 14.36 19.33 11.33
C ILE A 151 14.65 19.52 9.84
N ILE A 152 15.63 20.36 9.51
CA ILE A 152 16.10 20.55 8.14
C ILE A 152 17.32 19.65 7.95
N ALA A 153 17.15 18.54 7.23
CA ALA A 153 18.18 17.53 7.01
C ALA A 153 19.16 17.87 5.89
N GLY A 154 18.79 18.80 5.01
CA GLY A 154 19.53 19.07 3.78
C GLY A 154 19.30 18.01 2.70
N PRO A 155 19.81 18.25 1.48
CA PRO A 155 19.71 17.31 0.39
C PRO A 155 20.61 16.08 0.62
N SER A 156 20.08 14.88 0.37
CA SER A 156 20.86 13.64 0.37
C SER A 156 21.94 13.60 -0.72
N THR A 157 23.04 12.92 -0.45
CA THR A 157 24.17 12.76 -1.40
C THR A 157 24.48 11.30 -1.70
N THR A 158 24.25 10.39 -0.75
CA THR A 158 24.64 8.97 -0.87
C THR A 158 23.45 8.01 -0.90
N CYS A 159 22.30 8.37 -0.31
CA CYS A 159 21.11 7.53 -0.22
C CYS A 159 19.84 8.28 -0.69
N SER A 160 18.69 7.63 -0.63
CA SER A 160 17.41 8.28 -0.94
C SER A 160 17.12 9.41 0.05
N GLN A 161 16.38 10.43 -0.39
CA GLN A 161 16.06 11.56 0.49
C GLN A 161 15.23 11.11 1.72
N LYS A 162 14.39 10.08 1.57
CA LYS A 162 13.64 9.49 2.69
C LYS A 162 14.59 8.93 3.75
N ILE A 163 15.54 8.07 3.33
CA ILE A 163 16.53 7.49 4.25
C ILE A 163 17.40 8.57 4.89
N HIS A 164 17.87 9.54 4.11
CA HIS A 164 18.67 10.66 4.65
C HIS A 164 17.92 11.42 5.75
N ASN A 165 16.64 11.74 5.51
CA ASN A 165 15.79 12.39 6.50
C ASN A 165 15.59 11.51 7.74
N GLN A 166 15.38 10.20 7.58
CA GLN A 166 15.28 9.26 8.71
C GLN A 166 16.57 9.25 9.56
N LEU A 167 17.74 9.17 8.92
CA LEU A 167 19.02 9.13 9.61
C LEU A 167 19.34 10.44 10.34
N VAL A 168 19.04 11.60 9.75
CA VAL A 168 19.17 12.88 10.45
C VAL A 168 18.17 12.99 11.61
N GLY A 169 16.94 12.52 11.43
CA GLY A 169 15.95 12.47 12.52
C GLY A 169 16.45 11.64 13.71
N VAL A 170 17.02 10.48 13.43
CA VAL A 170 17.66 9.60 14.43
C VAL A 170 18.83 10.31 15.13
N GLU A 171 19.69 11.03 14.40
CA GLU A 171 20.79 11.79 14.99
C GLU A 171 20.31 12.88 15.95
N LYS A 172 19.14 13.47 15.67
CA LYS A 172 18.52 14.55 16.47
C LYS A 172 17.51 14.04 17.51
N MET A 173 17.32 12.73 17.64
CA MET A 173 16.38 12.14 18.60
C MET A 173 16.80 12.46 20.04
N HIS A 174 15.82 12.53 20.94
CA HIS A 174 16.08 12.67 22.36
C HIS A 174 16.92 11.48 22.89
N LYS A 175 17.96 11.79 23.68
CA LYS A 175 18.90 10.77 24.19
C LYS A 175 18.23 9.74 25.11
N GLY A 176 17.14 10.13 25.77
CA GLY A 176 16.35 9.26 26.64
C GLY A 176 15.35 8.37 25.91
N SER A 177 15.15 8.53 24.60
CA SER A 177 14.23 7.67 23.85
C SER A 177 14.75 6.23 23.80
N LYS A 178 13.90 5.28 24.17
CA LYS A 178 14.21 3.83 24.09
C LYS A 178 13.91 3.29 22.69
N TYR A 179 12.88 3.83 22.05
CA TYR A 179 12.44 3.43 20.72
C TYR A 179 12.39 4.61 19.76
N VAL A 180 12.53 4.29 18.48
CA VAL A 180 12.29 5.19 17.37
C VAL A 180 11.20 4.60 16.47
N LEU A 181 10.22 5.43 16.10
CA LEU A 181 9.12 5.07 15.21
C LEU A 181 9.23 5.89 13.92
N PHE A 182 9.48 5.23 12.80
CA PHE A 182 9.41 5.87 11.48
C PHE A 182 7.99 5.79 10.94
N LEU A 183 7.47 6.92 10.44
CA LEU A 183 6.14 6.99 9.82
C LEU A 183 6.22 7.72 8.48
N ASP A 184 5.57 7.16 7.46
CA ASP A 184 5.32 7.90 6.23
C ASP A 184 4.29 9.02 6.45
N ASP A 185 4.35 10.04 5.60
CA ASP A 185 3.55 11.26 5.73
C ASP A 185 2.07 11.08 5.31
N ASP A 186 1.75 9.97 4.66
CA ASP A 186 0.42 9.58 4.18
C ASP A 186 -0.30 8.56 5.09
N VAL A 187 0.31 8.17 6.22
CA VAL A 187 -0.26 7.18 7.15
C VAL A 187 -1.13 7.82 8.21
N ARG A 188 -2.37 7.33 8.34
CA ARG A 188 -3.28 7.71 9.43
C ARG A 188 -3.12 6.76 10.61
N LEU A 189 -2.62 7.26 11.74
CA LEU A 189 -2.52 6.47 12.97
C LEU A 189 -3.86 6.36 13.71
N HIS A 190 -3.99 5.28 14.47
CA HIS A 190 -5.01 5.14 15.49
C HIS A 190 -4.50 5.72 16.84
N PRO A 191 -5.37 6.22 17.72
CA PRO A 191 -4.97 6.80 19.00
C PRO A 191 -4.02 5.91 19.82
N GLY A 192 -4.27 4.60 19.84
CA GLY A 192 -3.48 3.60 20.58
C GLY A 192 -2.30 2.99 19.82
N SER A 193 -2.01 3.40 18.58
CA SER A 193 -1.02 2.72 17.72
C SER A 193 0.39 2.69 18.33
N ILE A 194 0.88 3.81 18.85
CA ILE A 194 2.22 3.87 19.48
C ILE A 194 2.26 3.00 20.74
N GLY A 195 1.20 3.02 21.55
CA GLY A 195 1.07 2.17 22.73
C GLY A 195 1.06 0.68 22.40
N ALA A 196 0.32 0.27 21.38
CA ALA A 196 0.25 -1.13 20.96
C ALA A 196 1.59 -1.66 20.44
N LEU A 197 2.31 -0.87 19.64
CA LEU A 197 3.67 -1.21 19.20
C LEU A 197 4.60 -1.30 20.42
N THR A 198 4.63 -0.27 21.25
CA THR A 198 5.53 -0.23 22.40
C THR A 198 5.28 -1.38 23.39
N ALA A 199 4.02 -1.73 23.65
CA ALA A 199 3.67 -2.84 24.53
C ALA A 199 4.23 -4.18 24.03
N GLU A 200 4.21 -4.42 22.72
CA GLU A 200 4.76 -5.66 22.15
C GLU A 200 6.30 -5.63 22.14
N MET A 201 6.95 -4.48 21.91
CA MET A 201 8.41 -4.32 22.08
C MET A 201 8.85 -4.58 23.53
N GLU A 202 8.13 -4.06 24.53
CA GLU A 202 8.43 -4.29 25.95
C GLU A 202 8.25 -5.76 26.35
N LYS A 203 7.19 -6.40 25.84
CA LYS A 203 6.92 -7.82 26.08
C LYS A 203 7.98 -8.72 25.44
N ARG A 204 8.56 -8.29 24.32
CA ARG A 204 9.50 -9.07 23.50
C ARG A 204 10.68 -8.21 23.02
N PRO A 205 11.66 -7.95 23.90
CA PRO A 205 12.81 -7.11 23.55
C PRO A 205 13.72 -7.67 22.45
N GLU A 206 13.51 -8.92 22.01
CA GLU A 206 14.23 -9.51 20.88
C GLU A 206 13.68 -9.08 19.51
N ILE A 207 12.51 -8.42 19.48
CA ILE A 207 11.95 -7.84 18.26
C ILE A 207 12.91 -6.77 17.75
N PHE A 208 13.35 -6.93 16.50
CA PHE A 208 14.24 -5.97 15.87
C PHE A 208 13.45 -4.85 15.20
N ILE A 209 12.33 -5.20 14.55
CA ILE A 209 11.44 -4.24 13.88
C ILE A 209 10.00 -4.66 14.08
N GLN A 210 9.14 -3.71 14.43
CA GLN A 210 7.70 -3.86 14.23
C GLN A 210 7.22 -3.00 13.08
N THR A 211 6.27 -3.54 12.32
CA THR A 211 5.68 -2.90 11.17
C THR A 211 4.17 -2.98 11.22
N GLY A 212 3.51 -2.25 10.32
CA GLY A 212 2.10 -2.46 10.04
C GLY A 212 1.81 -2.61 8.56
N TYR A 213 0.54 -2.39 8.22
CA TYR A 213 0.00 -2.55 6.87
C TYR A 213 -0.87 -1.34 6.48
N PRO A 214 -0.69 -0.76 5.27
CA PRO A 214 -1.59 0.26 4.75
C PRO A 214 -2.87 -0.39 4.23
N LEU A 215 -4.01 -0.10 4.87
CA LEU A 215 -5.33 -0.38 4.32
C LEU A 215 -5.67 0.68 3.28
N ASP A 216 -5.38 0.38 2.02
CA ASP A 216 -5.71 1.27 0.90
C ASP A 216 -7.21 1.48 0.78
N LEU A 217 -7.61 2.75 0.65
CA LEU A 217 -8.98 3.17 0.38
C LEU A 217 -9.03 3.78 -1.04
N PRO A 218 -9.44 2.99 -2.07
CA PRO A 218 -9.52 3.45 -3.44
C PRO A 218 -10.48 4.63 -3.62
N SER A 219 -10.11 5.54 -4.52
CA SER A 219 -10.83 6.79 -4.77
C SER A 219 -11.87 6.69 -5.90
N GLY A 220 -11.94 5.55 -6.57
CA GLY A 220 -12.84 5.29 -7.70
C GLY A 220 -12.15 5.22 -9.07
N SER A 221 -10.88 5.61 -9.17
CA SER A 221 -10.09 5.49 -10.41
C SER A 221 -9.50 4.08 -10.56
N LEU A 222 -9.35 3.59 -11.80
CA LEU A 222 -8.71 2.28 -12.04
C LEU A 222 -7.29 2.22 -11.46
N GLY A 223 -6.51 3.31 -11.56
CA GLY A 223 -5.18 3.38 -10.97
C GLY A 223 -5.19 3.24 -9.44
N SER A 224 -6.18 3.80 -8.75
CA SER A 224 -6.33 3.59 -7.30
C SER A 224 -6.65 2.14 -6.94
N TYR A 225 -7.48 1.46 -7.74
CA TYR A 225 -7.73 0.04 -7.54
C TYR A 225 -6.50 -0.80 -7.85
N CYS A 226 -5.69 -0.46 -8.85
CA CYS A 226 -4.44 -1.20 -9.12
C CYS A 226 -3.45 -1.09 -7.96
N ILE A 227 -3.34 0.07 -7.30
CA ILE A 227 -2.53 0.22 -6.08
C ILE A 227 -3.05 -0.68 -4.94
N TYR A 228 -4.36 -0.63 -4.71
CA TYR A 228 -5.02 -1.49 -3.73
C TYR A 228 -4.75 -2.98 -4.02
N GLU A 229 -4.95 -3.42 -5.26
CA GLU A 229 -4.68 -4.79 -5.70
C GLU A 229 -3.22 -5.20 -5.49
N TYR A 230 -2.27 -4.30 -5.78
CA TYR A 230 -0.85 -4.55 -5.54
C TYR A 230 -0.55 -4.82 -4.05
N HIS A 231 -1.17 -4.07 -3.14
CA HIS A 231 -0.96 -4.25 -1.70
C HIS A 231 -1.78 -5.41 -1.10
N MET A 232 -2.91 -5.80 -1.68
CA MET A 232 -3.80 -6.81 -1.10
C MET A 232 -3.11 -8.16 -0.84
N PRO A 233 -2.28 -8.73 -1.72
CA PRO A 233 -1.52 -9.95 -1.40
C PRO A 233 -0.58 -9.78 -0.21
N CYS A 234 0.02 -8.59 -0.04
CA CYS A 234 0.91 -8.31 1.09
C CYS A 234 0.20 -8.34 2.44
N SER A 235 -1.12 -8.05 2.49
CA SER A 235 -1.93 -8.12 3.71
C SER A 235 -1.81 -9.47 4.44
N MET A 236 -1.65 -10.57 3.69
CA MET A 236 -1.47 -11.92 4.24
C MET A 236 -0.21 -12.01 5.11
N GLY A 237 0.87 -11.36 4.67
CA GLY A 237 2.14 -11.32 5.38
C GLY A 237 2.12 -10.45 6.63
N PHE A 238 1.26 -9.43 6.68
CA PHE A 238 1.14 -8.53 7.84
C PHE A 238 0.06 -8.97 8.84
N ALA A 239 -0.84 -9.86 8.44
CA ALA A 239 -1.91 -10.41 9.27
C ALA A 239 -1.59 -11.81 9.83
N THR A 240 -0.33 -12.08 10.17
CA THR A 240 0.10 -13.36 10.76
C THR A 240 -0.10 -13.43 12.28
N GLY A 241 -0.43 -12.30 12.91
CA GLY A 241 -0.60 -12.21 14.37
C GLY A 241 0.73 -12.20 15.13
N GLY A 242 1.80 -11.74 14.49
CA GLY A 242 3.13 -11.70 15.09
C GLY A 242 4.23 -11.69 14.03
N ARG A 243 5.07 -12.73 14.01
CA ARG A 243 6.25 -12.81 13.15
C ARG A 243 5.88 -12.68 11.66
N THR A 244 6.66 -11.88 10.94
CA THR A 244 6.55 -11.72 9.49
C THR A 244 7.92 -11.64 8.83
N PHE A 245 7.95 -11.78 7.52
CA PHE A 245 9.11 -11.51 6.66
C PHE A 245 8.91 -10.24 5.82
N PHE A 246 7.69 -9.69 5.83
CA PHE A 246 7.36 -8.46 5.14
C PHE A 246 7.64 -7.27 6.04
N LEU A 247 8.16 -6.21 5.44
CA LEU A 247 8.40 -4.94 6.10
C LEU A 247 7.82 -3.85 5.21
N TRP A 248 7.08 -2.93 5.80
CA TRP A 248 6.54 -1.78 5.09
C TRP A 248 7.14 -0.50 5.65
N GLY A 249 7.80 0.28 4.80
CA GLY A 249 8.52 1.49 5.20
C GLY A 249 7.65 2.63 5.76
N GLY A 250 6.32 2.49 5.74
CA GLY A 250 5.40 3.53 6.23
C GLY A 250 5.09 3.48 7.72
N CYS A 251 5.44 2.40 8.41
CA CYS A 251 5.37 2.32 9.86
C CYS A 251 6.40 1.30 10.36
N MET A 252 7.46 1.79 11.02
CA MET A 252 8.54 0.93 11.54
C MET A 252 8.99 1.37 12.93
N MET A 253 8.68 0.58 13.97
CA MET A 253 9.19 0.75 15.33
C MET A 253 10.47 -0.07 15.53
N MET A 254 11.52 0.55 16.05
CA MET A 254 12.82 -0.07 16.28
C MET A 254 13.45 0.42 17.61
N HIS A 255 14.43 -0.33 18.12
CA HIS A 255 15.23 0.14 19.25
C HIS A 255 16.09 1.35 18.85
N ALA A 256 16.04 2.42 19.63
CA ALA A 256 16.85 3.62 19.39
C ALA A 256 18.36 3.30 19.43
N ASP A 257 18.77 2.40 20.32
CA ASP A 257 20.17 1.99 20.48
C ASP A 257 20.73 1.25 19.26
N ASP A 258 19.87 0.57 18.48
CA ASP A 258 20.32 -0.11 17.27
C ASP A 258 20.88 0.91 16.26
N PHE A 259 20.30 2.12 16.20
CA PHE A 259 20.84 3.20 15.39
C PHE A 259 22.05 3.90 16.03
N ARG A 260 22.00 4.18 17.34
CA ARG A 260 23.09 4.86 18.06
C ARG A 260 24.40 4.08 18.00
N THR A 261 24.32 2.76 17.98
CA THR A 261 25.47 1.85 17.97
C THR A 261 25.79 1.28 16.59
N ASP A 262 25.07 1.72 15.54
CA ASP A 262 25.12 1.13 14.19
C ASP A 262 25.04 -0.41 14.23
N LYS A 263 24.16 -0.94 15.09
CA LYS A 263 24.04 -2.37 15.32
C LYS A 263 23.63 -3.06 14.03
N HIS A 264 24.33 -4.14 13.68
CA HIS A 264 24.13 -4.85 12.41
C HIS A 264 24.37 -3.99 11.15
N GLY A 265 24.97 -2.81 11.30
CA GLY A 265 25.18 -1.86 10.22
C GLY A 265 23.90 -1.18 9.74
N VAL A 266 22.90 -0.96 10.60
CA VAL A 266 21.65 -0.29 10.20
C VAL A 266 21.88 1.09 9.60
N VAL A 267 22.74 1.91 10.21
CA VAL A 267 23.09 3.26 9.72
C VAL A 267 24.02 3.16 8.53
N SER A 268 25.08 2.35 8.63
CA SER A 268 26.08 2.25 7.55
C SER A 268 25.49 1.70 6.25
N GLN A 269 24.63 0.68 6.32
CA GLN A 269 24.00 0.11 5.12
C GLN A 269 22.91 1.01 4.52
N LEU A 270 22.16 1.74 5.33
CA LEU A 270 21.16 2.69 4.84
C LEU A 270 21.83 3.91 4.19
N SER A 271 22.90 4.44 4.79
CA SER A 271 23.62 5.61 4.29
C SER A 271 24.47 5.31 3.04
N ASP A 272 24.98 4.09 2.89
CA ASP A 272 25.81 3.67 1.75
C ASP A 272 24.97 3.19 0.56
N GLY A 273 24.37 4.13 -0.17
CA GLY A 273 23.68 3.83 -1.42
C GLY A 273 22.25 3.32 -1.27
N GLY A 274 21.69 3.30 -0.05
CA GLY A 274 20.35 2.79 0.21
C GLY A 274 19.25 3.55 -0.54
N TYR A 275 18.36 2.83 -1.22
CA TYR A 275 17.17 3.40 -1.87
C TYR A 275 15.89 3.14 -1.06
N SER A 276 15.63 1.87 -0.73
CA SER A 276 14.45 1.42 0.04
C SER A 276 14.86 1.08 1.47
N ASP A 277 14.29 1.79 2.44
CA ASP A 277 14.52 1.58 3.86
C ASP A 277 14.03 0.20 4.29
N ASP A 278 12.80 -0.15 3.93
CA ASP A 278 12.18 -1.44 4.24
C ASP A 278 12.94 -2.65 3.69
N MET A 279 13.26 -2.70 2.39
CA MET A 279 13.99 -3.86 1.83
C MET A 279 15.41 -3.96 2.38
N THR A 280 16.06 -2.82 2.66
CA THR A 280 17.39 -2.82 3.27
C THR A 280 17.31 -3.36 4.70
N LEU A 281 16.38 -2.87 5.51
CA LEU A 281 16.17 -3.33 6.89
C LEU A 281 15.69 -4.79 6.96
N ALA A 282 14.83 -5.23 6.04
CA ALA A 282 14.42 -6.63 5.94
C ALA A 282 15.59 -7.54 5.59
N ALA A 283 16.50 -7.11 4.70
CA ALA A 283 17.71 -7.84 4.38
C ALA A 283 18.68 -7.92 5.57
N ILE A 284 18.85 -6.83 6.32
CA ILE A 284 19.63 -6.81 7.57
C ILE A 284 19.04 -7.79 8.59
N ALA A 285 17.71 -7.74 8.77
CA ALA A 285 17.02 -8.62 9.69
C ALA A 285 17.23 -10.09 9.30
N SER A 286 17.07 -10.42 8.02
CA SER A 286 17.30 -11.77 7.49
C SER A 286 18.75 -12.24 7.71
N ALA A 287 19.74 -11.42 7.33
CA ALA A 287 21.16 -11.73 7.44
C ALA A 287 21.59 -12.02 8.89
N HIS A 288 20.98 -11.32 9.85
CA HIS A 288 21.27 -11.48 11.28
C HIS A 288 20.23 -12.32 12.03
N LYS A 289 19.31 -12.98 11.32
CA LYS A 289 18.22 -13.82 11.87
C LYS A 289 17.39 -13.11 12.94
N ARG A 290 17.17 -11.82 12.74
CA ARG A 290 16.40 -10.95 13.63
C ARG A 290 14.90 -11.04 13.34
N LEU A 291 14.13 -10.73 14.37
CA LEU A 291 12.68 -10.88 14.35
C LEU A 291 12.01 -9.60 13.84
N ILE A 292 11.19 -9.74 12.80
CA ILE A 292 10.24 -8.72 12.37
C ILE A 292 8.84 -9.18 12.80
N THR A 293 8.03 -8.27 13.36
CA THR A 293 6.65 -8.56 13.73
C THR A 293 5.67 -7.51 13.21
N SER A 294 4.41 -7.92 13.04
CA SER A 294 3.29 -7.04 12.66
C SER A 294 2.10 -7.37 13.57
N PRO A 295 1.82 -6.54 14.59
CA PRO A 295 0.66 -6.74 15.45
C PRO A 295 -0.66 -6.69 14.67
N PRO A 296 -1.70 -7.47 15.05
CA PRO A 296 -3.00 -7.45 14.36
C PRO A 296 -3.66 -6.06 14.25
N VAL A 297 -3.40 -5.19 15.23
CA VAL A 297 -3.92 -3.82 15.30
C VAL A 297 -3.12 -2.81 14.47
N ALA A 298 -1.95 -3.20 13.93
CA ALA A 298 -1.11 -2.35 13.09
C ALA A 298 -1.60 -2.33 11.63
N VAL A 299 -2.87 -1.94 11.45
CA VAL A 299 -3.48 -1.67 10.15
C VAL A 299 -3.83 -0.20 10.09
N PHE A 300 -3.49 0.50 9.01
CA PHE A 300 -3.61 1.96 8.95
C PHE A 300 -4.40 2.40 7.73
N PRO A 301 -5.48 3.19 7.90
CA PRO A 301 -6.23 3.73 6.77
C PRO A 301 -5.35 4.59 5.86
N HIS A 302 -5.33 4.26 4.58
CA HIS A 302 -4.49 4.92 3.58
C HIS A 302 -5.36 5.38 2.38
N PRO A 303 -5.91 6.61 2.42
CA PRO A 303 -6.73 7.14 1.34
C PRO A 303 -5.89 7.43 0.08
N LEU A 304 -6.25 6.79 -1.02
CA LEU A 304 -5.56 6.96 -2.29
C LEU A 304 -6.06 8.21 -3.04
N ALA A 305 -5.19 8.85 -3.82
CA ALA A 305 -5.55 10.04 -4.59
C ALA A 305 -6.67 9.78 -5.61
N SER A 306 -7.54 10.79 -5.78
CA SER A 306 -8.68 10.76 -6.71
C SER A 306 -8.32 10.93 -8.19
N ASP A 307 -7.15 11.50 -8.49
CA ASP A 307 -6.69 11.89 -9.82
C ASP A 307 -5.48 11.06 -10.32
N LEU A 308 -5.50 9.75 -10.07
CA LEU A 308 -4.45 8.84 -10.53
C LEU A 308 -4.58 8.56 -12.04
N THR A 309 -3.81 9.31 -12.84
CA THR A 309 -3.62 9.01 -14.26
C THR A 309 -2.78 7.75 -14.46
N PHE A 310 -2.89 7.13 -15.64
CA PHE A 310 -2.07 5.96 -15.98
C PHE A 310 -0.56 6.24 -15.82
N SER A 311 -0.08 7.43 -16.22
CA SER A 311 1.34 7.78 -16.05
C SER A 311 1.80 7.82 -14.59
N ARG A 312 0.93 8.27 -13.67
CA ARG A 312 1.25 8.32 -12.23
C ARG A 312 1.22 6.92 -11.63
N TYR A 313 0.19 6.13 -11.95
CA TYR A 313 0.13 4.73 -11.55
C TYR A 313 1.31 3.93 -12.11
N TRP A 314 1.67 4.12 -13.37
CA TRP A 314 2.86 3.50 -13.97
C TRP A 314 4.12 3.89 -13.19
N ASN A 315 4.31 5.17 -12.86
CA ASN A 315 5.45 5.58 -12.04
C ASN A 315 5.42 4.95 -10.63
N TYR A 316 4.24 4.78 -10.02
CA TYR A 316 4.09 4.06 -8.76
C TYR A 316 4.53 2.58 -8.90
N LEU A 317 3.98 1.83 -9.86
CA LEU A 317 4.32 0.43 -10.09
C LEU A 317 5.81 0.26 -10.44
N ARG A 318 6.37 1.24 -11.14
CA ARG A 318 7.80 1.33 -11.43
C ARG A 318 8.62 1.45 -10.14
N LYS A 319 8.21 2.26 -9.17
CA LYS A 319 8.91 2.33 -7.87
C LYS A 319 8.88 1.01 -7.14
N GLN A 320 7.71 0.37 -7.08
CA GLN A 320 7.52 -0.92 -6.43
C GLN A 320 8.47 -1.99 -7.00
N THR A 321 8.61 -2.04 -8.33
CA THR A 321 9.54 -2.97 -8.97
C THR A 321 11.01 -2.50 -8.92
N PHE A 322 11.26 -1.20 -8.90
CA PHE A 322 12.61 -0.63 -8.83
C PHE A 322 13.29 -0.89 -7.49
N VAL A 323 12.51 -0.96 -6.41
CA VAL A 323 12.98 -1.36 -5.09
C VAL A 323 13.73 -2.70 -5.14
N LEU A 324 13.30 -3.66 -5.97
CA LEU A 324 13.97 -4.97 -6.13
C LEU A 324 15.34 -4.88 -6.82
N GLU A 325 15.66 -3.78 -7.48
CA GLU A 325 16.98 -3.58 -8.08
C GLU A 325 18.00 -3.01 -7.05
N SER A 326 17.54 -2.53 -5.89
CA SER A 326 18.39 -2.05 -4.81
C SER A 326 18.84 -3.19 -3.90
N TYR A 327 20.12 -3.26 -3.54
CA TYR A 327 20.65 -4.26 -2.61
C TYR A 327 21.97 -3.81 -1.97
N THR A 328 22.21 -4.27 -0.73
CA THR A 328 23.44 -3.98 0.02
C THR A 328 24.45 -5.12 -0.02
N THR A 329 23.99 -6.36 -0.18
CA THR A 329 24.82 -7.58 -0.17
C THR A 329 24.47 -8.50 -1.34
N TYR A 330 25.38 -9.42 -1.66
CA TYR A 330 25.14 -10.44 -2.70
C TYR A 330 23.96 -11.36 -2.36
N ILE A 331 23.76 -11.70 -1.08
CA ILE A 331 22.62 -12.52 -0.64
C ILE A 331 21.32 -11.77 -0.87
N ASN A 332 21.26 -10.48 -0.50
CA ASN A 332 20.10 -9.62 -0.76
C ASN A 332 19.81 -9.53 -2.28
N TRP A 333 20.84 -9.40 -3.11
CA TRP A 333 20.68 -9.43 -4.56
C TRP A 333 20.03 -10.73 -5.08
N ILE A 334 20.48 -11.90 -4.60
CA ILE A 334 19.88 -13.19 -4.96
C ILE A 334 18.40 -13.21 -4.52
N MET A 335 18.12 -12.80 -3.28
CA MET A 335 16.76 -12.78 -2.75
C MET A 335 15.84 -11.88 -3.58
N ASN A 336 16.28 -10.67 -3.92
CA ASN A 336 15.50 -9.76 -4.75
C ASN A 336 15.30 -10.29 -6.18
N ARG A 337 16.30 -10.96 -6.76
CA ARG A 337 16.17 -11.59 -8.08
C ARG A 337 15.21 -12.79 -8.05
N ALA A 338 15.21 -13.55 -6.95
CA ALA A 338 14.24 -14.62 -6.73
C ALA A 338 12.81 -14.05 -6.59
N LEU A 339 12.63 -13.02 -5.76
CA LEU A 339 11.34 -12.35 -5.58
C LEU A 339 10.83 -11.75 -6.89
N PHE A 340 11.68 -11.06 -7.64
CA PHE A 340 11.40 -10.57 -8.98
C PHE A 340 10.88 -11.68 -9.90
N SER A 341 11.58 -12.81 -9.96
CA SER A 341 11.26 -13.91 -10.89
C SER A 341 9.97 -14.63 -10.51
N VAL A 342 9.80 -14.91 -9.21
CA VAL A 342 8.60 -15.54 -8.66
C VAL A 342 7.39 -14.65 -8.85
N HIS A 343 7.49 -13.35 -8.56
CA HIS A 343 6.37 -12.43 -8.74
C HIS A 343 6.00 -12.32 -10.23
N CYS A 344 6.98 -12.19 -11.14
CA CYS A 344 6.69 -12.18 -12.58
C CYS A 344 5.96 -13.44 -13.05
N TYR A 345 6.42 -14.61 -12.59
CA TYR A 345 5.81 -15.89 -12.90
C TYR A 345 4.37 -15.99 -12.36
N LEU A 346 4.16 -15.64 -11.09
CA LEU A 346 2.84 -15.69 -10.46
C LEU A 346 1.86 -14.71 -11.13
N SER A 347 2.29 -13.49 -11.46
CA SER A 347 1.43 -12.49 -12.10
C SER A 347 0.97 -12.91 -13.50
N TRP A 348 1.87 -13.38 -14.37
CA TRP A 348 1.44 -13.87 -15.69
C TRP A 348 0.77 -15.24 -15.64
N GLY A 349 1.15 -16.11 -14.71
CA GLY A 349 0.44 -17.36 -14.43
C GLY A 349 -1.00 -17.12 -13.96
N PHE A 350 -1.23 -16.05 -13.21
CA PHE A 350 -2.55 -15.57 -12.81
C PHE A 350 -3.36 -15.03 -14.00
N VAL A 351 -2.75 -14.20 -14.86
CA VAL A 351 -3.44 -13.55 -16.00
C VAL A 351 -3.73 -14.52 -17.15
N ALA A 352 -2.87 -15.52 -17.38
CA ALA A 352 -2.97 -16.44 -18.52
C ALA A 352 -4.34 -17.12 -18.65
N PRO A 353 -4.95 -17.71 -17.60
CA PRO A 353 -6.29 -18.29 -17.69
C PRO A 353 -7.37 -17.30 -18.15
N TYR A 354 -7.29 -16.03 -17.78
CA TYR A 354 -8.27 -15.02 -18.22
C TYR A 354 -8.15 -14.72 -19.71
N VAL A 355 -6.91 -14.64 -20.23
CA VAL A 355 -6.65 -14.52 -21.66
C VAL A 355 -7.18 -15.74 -22.41
N MET A 356 -6.96 -16.95 -21.88
CA MET A 356 -7.46 -18.18 -22.49
C MET A 356 -8.99 -18.28 -22.45
N ALA A 357 -9.60 -17.89 -21.34
CA ALA A 357 -11.05 -17.85 -21.15
C ALA A 357 -11.72 -16.90 -22.14
N PHE A 358 -11.10 -15.76 -22.46
CA PHE A 358 -11.59 -14.86 -23.50
C PHE A 358 -11.77 -15.57 -24.85
N PHE A 359 -10.77 -16.34 -25.31
CA PHE A 359 -10.88 -17.10 -26.55
C PHE A 359 -11.98 -18.16 -26.50
N HIS A 360 -12.13 -18.87 -25.37
CA HIS A 360 -13.19 -19.86 -25.19
C HIS A 360 -14.60 -19.23 -25.23
N VAL A 361 -14.81 -18.12 -24.52
CA VAL A 361 -16.09 -17.40 -24.49
C VAL A 361 -16.40 -16.80 -25.85
N MET A 362 -15.44 -16.14 -26.49
CA MET A 362 -15.63 -15.55 -27.82
C MET A 362 -15.94 -16.64 -28.86
N ALA A 363 -15.26 -17.79 -28.83
CA ALA A 363 -15.57 -18.91 -29.70
C ALA A 363 -17.00 -19.41 -29.49
N ALA A 364 -17.44 -19.57 -28.24
CA ALA A 364 -18.81 -20.00 -27.92
C ALA A 364 -19.87 -18.98 -28.36
N LEU A 365 -19.63 -17.69 -28.15
CA LEU A 365 -20.53 -16.61 -28.60
C LEU A 365 -20.64 -16.58 -30.14
N ARG A 366 -19.51 -16.72 -30.85
CA ARG A 366 -19.51 -16.75 -32.31
C ARG A 366 -20.19 -17.99 -32.86
N PHE A 367 -20.02 -19.15 -32.22
CA PHE A 367 -20.76 -20.37 -32.56
C PHE A 367 -22.28 -20.15 -32.42
N TYR A 368 -22.73 -19.57 -31.31
CA TYR A 368 -24.15 -19.31 -31.06
C TYR A 368 -24.78 -18.28 -32.02
N MET A 369 -24.03 -17.24 -32.40
CA MET A 369 -24.51 -16.22 -33.34
C MET A 369 -24.52 -16.69 -34.82
N LYS A 370 -23.83 -17.76 -35.16
CA LYS A 370 -23.77 -18.28 -36.54
C LYS A 370 -24.95 -19.23 -36.76
N GLU A 371 -26.02 -18.76 -37.40
CA GLU A 371 -27.23 -19.54 -37.74
C GLU A 371 -27.00 -20.70 -38.76
N LYS A 372 -25.77 -21.18 -38.98
CA LYS A 372 -25.47 -22.25 -39.94
C LYS A 372 -24.92 -23.51 -39.26
N VAL A 373 -25.77 -24.54 -39.30
CA VAL A 373 -25.72 -25.89 -38.71
C VAL A 373 -24.63 -26.81 -39.29
N ALA A 374 -23.54 -26.32 -39.90
CA ALA A 374 -22.70 -27.20 -40.74
C ALA A 374 -21.39 -27.75 -40.14
N GLU A 375 -21.01 -27.46 -38.88
CA GLU A 375 -19.84 -28.11 -38.26
C GLU A 375 -20.08 -28.41 -36.76
N GLU A 376 -20.62 -29.60 -36.46
CA GLU A 376 -20.73 -30.17 -35.10
C GLU A 376 -19.37 -30.33 -34.38
N SER A 377 -18.24 -30.11 -35.06
CA SER A 377 -16.88 -30.27 -34.53
C SER A 377 -16.19 -28.96 -34.12
N ALA A 378 -16.85 -27.80 -34.22
CA ALA A 378 -16.19 -26.51 -34.06
C ALA A 378 -15.89 -26.11 -32.60
N LEU A 379 -16.80 -26.40 -31.65
CA LEU A 379 -16.70 -25.96 -30.26
C LEU A 379 -16.35 -27.11 -29.30
N ASN A 380 -15.18 -27.05 -28.67
CA ASN A 380 -14.77 -28.03 -27.67
C ASN A 380 -15.44 -27.72 -26.31
N PRO A 381 -16.32 -28.59 -25.77
CA PRO A 381 -17.02 -28.32 -24.51
C PRO A 381 -16.07 -28.17 -23.31
N LYS A 382 -14.86 -28.74 -23.40
CA LYS A 382 -13.83 -28.59 -22.36
C LYS A 382 -13.46 -27.13 -22.12
N GLY A 383 -13.47 -26.29 -23.15
CA GLY A 383 -13.14 -24.87 -23.03
C GLY A 383 -14.09 -24.13 -22.08
N LEU A 384 -15.40 -24.37 -22.21
CA LEU A 384 -16.40 -23.76 -21.34
C LEU A 384 -16.36 -24.31 -19.91
N ILE A 385 -16.01 -25.59 -19.73
CA ILE A 385 -15.78 -26.16 -18.40
C ILE A 385 -14.62 -25.42 -17.70
N LEU A 386 -13.50 -25.20 -18.41
CA LEU A 386 -12.35 -24.47 -17.90
C LEU A 386 -12.71 -23.01 -17.53
N VAL A 387 -13.52 -22.34 -18.36
CA VAL A 387 -14.07 -21.01 -18.04
C VAL A 387 -14.91 -21.07 -16.76
N GLY A 388 -15.77 -22.07 -16.59
CA GLY A 388 -16.57 -22.25 -15.38
C GLY A 388 -15.73 -22.48 -14.12
N CYS A 389 -14.65 -23.26 -14.23
CA CYS A 389 -13.66 -23.44 -13.16
C CYS A 389 -12.98 -22.13 -12.78
N LEU A 390 -12.54 -21.34 -13.77
CA LEU A 390 -11.93 -20.03 -13.54
C LEU A 390 -12.91 -19.10 -12.82
N VAL A 391 -14.13 -18.96 -13.32
CA VAL A 391 -15.18 -18.11 -12.71
C VAL A 391 -15.42 -18.50 -11.25
N THR A 392 -15.46 -19.80 -10.96
CA THR A 392 -15.62 -20.30 -9.58
C THR A 392 -14.43 -19.91 -8.70
N CYS A 393 -13.20 -20.08 -9.19
CA CYS A 393 -11.99 -19.71 -8.45
C CYS A 393 -11.93 -18.19 -8.20
N THR A 394 -12.19 -17.38 -9.23
CA THR A 394 -12.25 -15.92 -9.12
C THR A 394 -13.34 -15.46 -8.16
N ALA A 395 -14.50 -16.11 -8.14
CA ALA A 395 -15.56 -15.78 -7.19
C ALA A 395 -15.14 -16.06 -5.73
N ILE A 396 -14.49 -17.21 -5.48
CA ILE A 396 -13.95 -17.55 -4.15
C ILE A 396 -12.87 -16.54 -3.72
N GLU A 397 -11.99 -16.18 -4.64
CA GLU A 397 -10.93 -15.18 -4.46
C GLU A 397 -11.49 -13.81 -4.07
N LEU A 398 -12.41 -13.25 -4.89
CA LEU A 398 -13.03 -11.95 -4.64
C LEU A 398 -13.85 -11.93 -3.34
N LEU A 399 -14.56 -13.02 -3.03
CA LEU A 399 -15.30 -13.14 -1.76
C LEU A 399 -14.34 -13.13 -0.56
N SER A 400 -13.19 -13.79 -0.66
CA SER A 400 -12.19 -13.79 0.41
C SER A 400 -11.57 -12.42 0.60
N MET A 401 -11.20 -11.75 -0.51
CA MET A 401 -10.68 -10.38 -0.49
C MET A 401 -11.69 -9.39 0.11
N TRP A 402 -12.97 -9.48 -0.28
CA TRP A 402 -14.06 -8.70 0.29
C TRP A 402 -14.20 -8.92 1.79
N ASN A 403 -14.17 -10.19 2.22
CA ASN A 403 -14.29 -10.54 3.63
C ASN A 403 -13.14 -9.97 4.46
N LEU A 404 -11.90 -10.08 3.98
CA LEU A 404 -10.74 -9.49 4.63
C LEU A 404 -10.90 -7.97 4.74
N THR A 405 -11.08 -7.27 3.62
CA THR A 405 -11.21 -5.80 3.58
C THR A 405 -12.32 -5.31 4.53
N ARG A 406 -13.45 -6.04 4.59
CA ARG A 406 -14.54 -5.77 5.54
C ARG A 406 -14.10 -5.85 6.99
N ILE A 407 -13.32 -6.87 7.34
CA ILE A 407 -12.79 -7.08 8.70
C ILE A 407 -11.76 -5.99 9.03
N GLU A 408 -10.91 -5.62 8.07
CA GLU A 408 -9.90 -4.56 8.25
C GLU A 408 -10.55 -3.19 8.45
N VAL A 409 -11.54 -2.83 7.64
CA VAL A 409 -12.36 -1.61 7.80
C VAL A 409 -13.04 -1.58 9.16
N ARG A 410 -13.63 -2.71 9.57
CA ARG A 410 -14.27 -2.83 10.89
C ARG A 410 -13.27 -2.64 12.03
N LEU A 411 -12.09 -3.25 11.91
CA LEU A 411 -11.03 -3.11 12.90
C LEU A 411 -10.58 -1.65 13.00
N CYS A 412 -10.32 -0.99 11.88
CA CYS A 412 -9.96 0.43 11.84
C CYS A 412 -11.00 1.33 12.54
N ASN A 413 -12.30 1.07 12.30
CA ASN A 413 -13.38 1.81 12.96
C ASN A 413 -13.42 1.59 14.48
N MET A 414 -13.08 0.38 14.95
CA MET A 414 -12.98 0.08 16.38
C MET A 414 -11.72 0.70 17.01
N LEU A 415 -10.62 0.77 16.25
CA LEU A 415 -9.37 1.38 16.71
C LEU A 415 -9.42 2.91 16.72
N SER A 416 -10.38 3.54 16.05
CA SER A 416 -10.55 5.01 16.01
C SER A 416 -12.03 5.41 16.15
N PRO A 417 -12.61 5.26 17.35
CA PRO A 417 -14.03 5.53 17.58
C PRO A 417 -14.43 7.00 17.35
N GLU A 418 -13.49 7.95 17.50
CA GLU A 418 -13.73 9.37 17.28
C GLU A 418 -13.67 9.78 15.80
N ALA A 419 -13.10 8.94 14.94
CA ALA A 419 -12.96 9.24 13.53
C ALA A 419 -14.27 8.92 12.76
N PRO A 420 -14.54 9.62 11.63
CA PRO A 420 -15.64 9.24 10.75
C PRO A 420 -15.50 7.77 10.32
N PRO A 421 -16.56 6.96 10.42
CA PRO A 421 -16.47 5.53 10.15
C PRO A 421 -16.15 5.29 8.67
N LEU A 422 -15.15 4.45 8.44
CA LEU A 422 -14.81 3.92 7.13
C LEU A 422 -15.91 2.96 6.66
N SER A 423 -16.19 2.99 5.36
CA SER A 423 -17.22 2.16 4.73
C SER A 423 -16.69 1.49 3.47
N LEU A 424 -17.08 0.22 3.29
CA LEU A 424 -16.88 -0.53 2.06
C LEU A 424 -17.80 -0.10 0.91
N SER A 425 -18.84 0.69 1.18
CA SER A 425 -19.78 1.12 0.14
C SER A 425 -19.12 1.95 -0.97
N ALA A 426 -17.91 2.47 -0.73
CA ALA A 426 -17.12 3.18 -1.71
C ALA A 426 -16.41 2.26 -2.73
N TYR A 427 -16.32 0.95 -2.45
CA TYR A 427 -15.59 0.00 -3.29
C TYR A 427 -16.46 -0.50 -4.45
N ASN A 428 -15.89 -0.48 -5.65
CA ASN A 428 -16.45 -1.04 -6.86
C ASN A 428 -15.74 -2.37 -7.17
N TRP A 429 -16.39 -3.48 -6.82
CA TRP A 429 -15.84 -4.82 -6.97
C TRP A 429 -15.63 -5.27 -8.43
N CYS A 430 -16.32 -4.63 -9.38
CA CYS A 430 -16.02 -4.82 -10.80
C CYS A 430 -14.67 -4.19 -11.16
N LEU A 431 -14.38 -2.98 -10.65
CA LEU A 431 -13.08 -2.33 -10.86
C LEU A 431 -11.94 -3.02 -10.12
N VAL A 432 -12.20 -3.58 -8.93
CA VAL A 432 -11.28 -4.49 -8.21
C VAL A 432 -10.85 -5.64 -9.13
N PHE A 433 -11.81 -6.38 -9.69
CA PHE A 433 -11.52 -7.47 -10.63
C PHE A 433 -10.71 -7.01 -11.86
N VAL A 434 -11.11 -5.90 -12.48
CA VAL A 434 -10.37 -5.35 -13.65
C VAL A 434 -8.96 -4.95 -13.25
N ALA A 435 -8.78 -4.29 -12.11
CA ALA A 435 -7.48 -3.87 -11.60
C ALA A 435 -6.59 -5.08 -11.30
N MET A 436 -7.14 -6.16 -10.75
CA MET A 436 -6.40 -7.38 -10.44
C MET A 436 -5.76 -7.99 -11.68
N VAL A 437 -6.49 -8.04 -12.81
CA VAL A 437 -5.97 -8.54 -14.09
C VAL A 437 -4.98 -7.53 -14.71
N VAL A 438 -5.29 -6.23 -14.67
CA VAL A 438 -4.45 -5.18 -15.26
C VAL A 438 -3.12 -5.03 -14.53
N ASP A 439 -3.12 -4.97 -13.20
CA ASP A 439 -1.93 -4.80 -12.38
C ASP A 439 -0.97 -5.99 -12.54
N ASN A 440 -1.48 -7.22 -12.45
CA ASN A 440 -0.69 -8.42 -12.69
C ASN A 440 -0.18 -8.53 -14.14
N PHE A 441 -0.93 -8.02 -15.13
CA PHE A 441 -0.42 -7.99 -16.50
C PHE A 441 0.75 -7.01 -16.65
N LEU A 442 0.64 -5.84 -16.02
CA LEU A 442 1.62 -4.76 -16.10
C LEU A 442 2.85 -4.98 -15.22
N TYR A 443 2.74 -5.73 -14.13
CA TYR A 443 3.84 -5.94 -13.18
C TYR A 443 5.12 -6.47 -13.87
N PRO A 444 5.10 -7.56 -14.66
CA PRO A 444 6.33 -8.07 -15.28
C PRO A 444 6.92 -7.09 -16.30
N ILE A 445 6.08 -6.35 -17.03
CA ILE A 445 6.52 -5.31 -17.97
C ILE A 445 7.24 -4.19 -17.21
N SER A 446 6.67 -3.74 -16.09
CA SER A 446 7.26 -2.73 -15.23
C SER A 446 8.60 -3.21 -14.63
N ALA A 447 8.63 -4.47 -14.17
CA ALA A 447 9.80 -5.10 -13.57
C ALA A 447 10.96 -5.22 -14.55
N ILE A 448 10.71 -5.74 -15.76
CA ILE A 448 11.70 -5.80 -16.86
C ILE A 448 12.22 -4.40 -17.18
N ARG A 449 11.32 -3.42 -17.29
CA ARG A 449 11.70 -2.02 -17.53
C ARG A 449 12.59 -1.47 -16.41
N SER A 450 12.43 -1.95 -15.16
CA SER A 450 13.15 -1.44 -13.97
C SER A 450 14.57 -1.95 -13.99
N HIS A 451 14.69 -3.24 -14.28
CA HIS A 451 15.95 -3.90 -14.50
C HIS A 451 16.81 -3.20 -15.56
N PHE A 452 16.26 -2.86 -16.72
CA PHE A 452 17.06 -2.27 -17.80
C PHE A 452 17.38 -0.78 -17.62
N SER A 453 16.57 -0.03 -16.88
CA SER A 453 16.74 1.43 -16.82
C SER A 453 17.56 1.94 -15.66
N GLN A 454 17.64 1.17 -14.57
CA GLN A 454 18.42 1.51 -13.37
C GLN A 454 18.26 2.96 -12.91
N SER A 455 17.08 3.55 -13.17
CA SER A 455 16.71 4.88 -12.72
C SER A 455 15.20 5.01 -12.46
N ILE A 456 14.87 5.87 -11.51
CA ILE A 456 13.48 6.18 -11.13
C ILE A 456 13.36 7.62 -10.68
N ASN A 457 12.23 8.27 -10.99
CA ASN A 457 11.87 9.56 -10.43
C ASN A 457 10.89 9.37 -9.27
N TRP A 458 11.21 9.95 -8.13
CA TRP A 458 10.34 10.01 -6.98
C TRP A 458 10.27 11.45 -6.47
N SER A 459 9.08 12.04 -6.59
CA SER A 459 8.78 13.37 -6.04
C SER A 459 9.76 14.46 -6.53
N GLY A 460 10.19 14.38 -7.80
CA GLY A 460 11.08 15.35 -8.43
C GLY A 460 12.57 15.06 -8.28
N ILE A 461 12.94 14.00 -7.54
CA ILE A 461 14.31 13.53 -7.39
C ILE A 461 14.48 12.26 -8.23
N ARG A 462 15.44 12.27 -9.15
CA ARG A 462 15.80 11.09 -9.93
C ARG A 462 16.99 10.39 -9.30
N TYR A 463 16.79 9.13 -8.97
CA TYR A 463 17.83 8.25 -8.44
C TYR A 463 18.34 7.33 -9.55
N HIS A 464 19.64 7.12 -9.60
CA HIS A 464 20.28 6.15 -10.49
C HIS A 464 21.02 5.10 -9.65
N LEU A 465 20.77 3.83 -9.97
CA LEU A 465 21.43 2.71 -9.32
C LEU A 465 22.62 2.22 -10.13
N ARG A 466 23.69 1.85 -9.43
CA ARG A 466 24.83 1.10 -9.96
C ARG A 466 25.21 0.06 -8.92
N ASN A 467 25.23 -1.22 -9.33
CA ASN A 467 25.48 -2.34 -8.43
C ASN A 467 24.55 -2.35 -7.21
N GLY A 468 23.26 -2.05 -7.42
CA GLY A 468 22.25 -2.06 -6.37
C GLY A 468 22.25 -0.85 -5.43
N LYS A 469 23.16 0.11 -5.64
CA LYS A 469 23.33 1.28 -4.79
C LYS A 469 23.09 2.57 -5.56
N ILE A 470 22.53 3.58 -4.90
CA ILE A 470 22.44 4.93 -5.45
C ILE A 470 23.84 5.44 -5.71
N HIS A 471 24.12 5.80 -6.96
CA HIS A 471 25.43 6.36 -7.34
C HIS A 471 25.31 7.77 -7.92
N LYS A 472 24.11 8.20 -8.30
CA LYS A 472 23.82 9.54 -8.83
C LYS A 472 22.41 9.96 -8.42
N ILE A 473 22.29 11.21 -7.99
CA ILE A 473 21.03 11.85 -7.62
C ILE A 473 20.89 13.12 -8.45
N GLU A 474 19.85 13.20 -9.27
CA GLU A 474 19.52 14.40 -10.05
C GLU A 474 18.29 15.06 -9.44
N ARG A 475 18.41 16.34 -9.08
CA ARG A 475 17.30 17.15 -8.58
C ARG A 475 16.85 18.08 -9.68
N THR A 476 15.70 17.78 -10.27
CA THR A 476 15.09 18.70 -11.23
C THR A 476 14.52 19.89 -10.45
N MET A 477 15.16 21.05 -10.56
CA MET A 477 14.58 22.34 -10.15
C MET A 477 13.48 22.71 -11.15
N GLU A 478 12.39 21.95 -11.21
CA GLU A 478 11.23 22.35 -12.01
C GLU A 478 10.59 23.57 -11.36
N LYS A 479 10.93 24.75 -11.90
CA LYS A 479 10.15 25.98 -11.73
C LYS A 479 8.71 25.70 -12.19
N GLY A 480 7.83 25.28 -11.28
CA GLY A 480 6.39 25.45 -11.44
C GLY A 480 5.48 24.22 -11.35
N LYS A 481 5.96 22.99 -11.13
CA LYS A 481 5.08 21.82 -10.98
C LYS A 481 5.56 20.85 -9.89
N LYS A 482 5.31 21.21 -8.64
CA LYS A 482 5.55 20.33 -7.47
C LYS A 482 4.40 19.30 -7.38
N PHE A 483 4.58 18.10 -7.93
CA PHE A 483 3.67 16.97 -7.72
C PHE A 483 4.37 15.91 -6.86
N SER A 484 3.68 15.40 -5.84
CA SER A 484 3.98 14.09 -5.28
C SER A 484 3.25 13.04 -6.11
N ASP A 485 3.86 11.88 -6.37
CA ASP A 485 3.28 10.86 -7.23
C ASP A 485 1.99 10.24 -6.64
N LEU A 486 1.87 10.20 -5.31
CA LEU A 486 0.69 9.74 -4.56
C LEU A 486 -0.16 10.90 -4.03
N ALA A 487 0.42 12.09 -3.86
CA ALA A 487 -0.29 13.28 -3.43
C ALA A 487 -0.50 14.27 -4.59
N ALA A 488 -1.75 14.35 -5.04
CA ALA A 488 -2.22 15.44 -5.90
C ALA A 488 -1.95 16.78 -5.18
N LYS A 489 -1.34 17.80 -5.78
CA LYS A 489 -2.08 18.85 -6.52
C LYS A 489 -1.15 19.99 -6.96
N ARG A 490 -1.67 20.81 -7.88
CA ARG A 490 -1.17 22.15 -8.23
C ARG A 490 -1.03 23.03 -6.99
N LEU A 491 0.19 23.46 -6.71
CA LEU A 491 0.45 24.65 -5.91
C LEU A 491 0.15 25.89 -6.76
N TYR A 492 -0.74 26.75 -6.25
CA TYR A 492 -1.25 27.98 -6.88
C TYR A 492 -2.17 27.80 -8.09
N ALA A 493 -3.48 27.70 -7.83
CA ALA A 493 -4.43 28.41 -8.69
C ALA A 493 -4.29 29.90 -8.34
N ARG A 494 -3.70 30.70 -9.24
CA ARG A 494 -3.87 32.16 -9.21
C ARG A 494 -5.38 32.44 -9.08
N LYS A 495 -5.78 33.19 -8.05
CA LYS A 495 -7.06 33.90 -8.08
C LYS A 495 -7.12 34.65 -9.42
N GLY A 496 -8.14 34.36 -10.22
CA GLY A 496 -8.44 35.09 -11.45
C GLY A 496 -8.15 34.32 -12.74
N ALA A 497 -9.05 33.41 -13.12
CA ALA A 497 -9.47 33.18 -14.50
C ALA A 497 -10.69 32.25 -14.48
N GLN A 498 -11.88 32.83 -14.68
CA GLN A 498 -13.10 32.07 -14.92
C GLN A 498 -12.93 31.22 -16.19
N SER A 499 -12.87 29.90 -16.04
CA SER A 499 -13.07 29.01 -17.20
C SER A 499 -14.58 28.95 -17.48
N LYS A 500 -14.98 29.39 -18.67
CA LYS A 500 -16.36 29.42 -19.16
C LYS A 500 -17.08 28.09 -18.89
N ILE A 501 -18.05 28.13 -17.99
CA ILE A 501 -18.97 27.02 -17.73
C ILE A 501 -19.99 26.99 -18.86
N SER A 502 -20.14 25.81 -19.48
CA SER A 502 -21.20 25.50 -20.43
C SER A 502 -22.57 25.69 -19.77
N ILE A 503 -23.41 26.50 -20.41
CA ILE A 503 -24.74 26.96 -19.96
C ILE A 503 -25.74 25.80 -19.76
N LEU A 504 -25.43 24.58 -20.21
CA LEU A 504 -26.29 23.41 -20.05
C LEU A 504 -26.16 22.67 -18.70
N GLY A 505 -25.16 23.01 -17.87
CA GLY A 505 -24.99 22.39 -16.54
C GLY A 505 -25.70 23.09 -15.38
N SER A 506 -26.25 24.30 -15.58
CA SER A 506 -26.82 25.11 -14.49
C SER A 506 -28.33 24.89 -14.28
N LEU A 507 -29.03 24.23 -15.21
CA LEU A 507 -30.47 23.98 -15.10
C LEU A 507 -30.82 22.67 -14.37
N SER A 508 -29.88 21.73 -14.23
CA SER A 508 -30.12 20.46 -13.51
C SER A 508 -29.85 20.54 -12.00
N ARG A 509 -29.24 21.62 -11.51
CA ARG A 509 -28.96 21.82 -10.07
C ARG A 509 -30.03 22.65 -9.34
N GLY A 510 -31.01 23.20 -10.06
CA GLY A 510 -32.11 23.99 -9.50
C GLY A 510 -33.26 23.16 -8.88
N LEU A 511 -33.33 21.85 -9.13
CA LEU A 511 -34.46 21.01 -8.73
C LEU A 511 -34.16 20.00 -7.60
N ALA A 512 -32.90 19.86 -7.17
CA ALA A 512 -32.52 18.92 -6.11
C ALA A 512 -32.42 19.55 -4.71
N HIS A 513 -32.58 20.88 -4.58
CA HIS A 513 -32.50 21.58 -3.29
C HIS A 513 -33.84 21.82 -2.59
N TRP A 514 -34.90 21.12 -2.98
CA TRP A 514 -36.26 21.42 -2.51
C TRP A 514 -36.87 20.43 -1.51
N ARG A 515 -36.07 19.61 -0.82
CA ARG A 515 -36.57 18.77 0.28
C ARG A 515 -35.53 18.48 1.35
N GLN A 516 -35.22 19.45 2.21
CA GLN A 516 -34.99 19.22 3.66
C GLN A 516 -35.29 20.52 4.43
N PRO A 517 -36.08 20.48 5.51
CA PRO A 517 -36.41 21.67 6.29
C PRO A 517 -35.25 22.06 7.21
N LYS A 518 -34.91 23.36 7.22
CA LYS A 518 -34.11 24.03 8.25
C LYS A 518 -34.95 24.21 9.53
N LYS A 519 -34.32 24.09 10.71
CA LYS A 519 -34.57 24.78 12.02
C LYS A 519 -33.84 23.98 13.11
N TYR A 520 -33.09 24.51 14.09
CA TYR A 520 -32.72 25.88 14.48
C TYR A 520 -31.47 25.83 15.38
N ASP A 521 -30.78 26.98 15.45
CA ASP A 521 -29.76 27.37 16.43
C ASP A 521 -30.28 27.39 17.89
N VAL A 522 -29.47 26.88 18.84
CA VAL A 522 -28.87 27.57 20.01
C VAL A 522 -27.58 26.81 20.36
#